data_AF-A0A9E1Y0I5-F1
#
_entry.id   AF-A0A9E1Y0I5-F1
#
_cell.length_a   1.000
_cell.length_b   1.000
_cell.length_c   1.000
_cell.angle_alpha   90.00
_cell.angle_beta   90.00
_cell.angle_gamma   90.00
#
_symmetry.space_group_name_H-M   'P 1'
#
loop_
_entity.id
_entity.type
_entity.pdbx_description
1 polymer ?
#
loop_
_entity_poly.entity_id
_entity_poly.type
_entity_poly.pdbx_seq_one_letter_code
_entity_poly.pdbx_strand_id
1 'polypeptide(L)'
;MRLLLLINRDFPSYYALERLLPLIQGQTVRVLQTAQVGAPRAVPRALKRLASHEQSLLQAQLSLPGHADWPAIQRALAQELGVPITTVTGVNQGLGFERMQS
;
A
#
# COMPACT_ATOMS: atom_id res chain seq x y z
N MET A 1 -9.18 10.87 -17.51
CA MET A 1 -9.78 9.59 -17.09
C MET A 1 -9.50 9.38 -15.60
N ARG A 2 -10.35 8.65 -14.87
CA ARG A 2 -10.15 8.37 -13.44
C ARG A 2 -9.59 6.95 -13.30
N LEU A 3 -8.45 6.81 -12.64
CA LEU A 3 -7.77 5.54 -12.43
C LEU A 3 -7.83 5.15 -10.95
N LEU A 4 -8.23 3.91 -10.69
CA LEU A 4 -8.23 3.31 -9.36
C LEU A 4 -7.20 2.18 -9.34
N LEU A 5 -6.20 2.28 -8.48
CA LEU A 5 -5.11 1.30 -8.38
C LEU A 5 -5.24 0.54 -7.06
N LEU A 6 -5.32 -0.79 -7.12
CA LEU A 6 -5.37 -1.66 -5.95
C LEU A 6 -3.99 -2.33 -5.78
N ILE A 7 -3.35 -2.13 -4.63
CA ILE A 7 -2.00 -2.65 -4.36
C ILE A 7 -1.87 -3.22 -2.93
N ASN A 8 -0.80 -3.98 -2.70
CA ASN A 8 -0.46 -4.45 -1.35
C ASN A 8 0.27 -3.37 -0.54
N ARG A 9 0.25 -3.52 0.78
CA ARG A 9 1.03 -2.72 1.74
C ARG A 9 2.45 -3.26 1.90
N ASP A 10 3.23 -3.29 0.81
CA ASP A 10 4.60 -3.79 0.81
C ASP A 10 5.52 -2.90 -0.05
N PHE A 11 6.83 -3.08 0.14
CA PHE A 11 7.86 -2.33 -0.58
C PHE A 11 7.79 -2.52 -2.11
N PRO A 12 7.67 -3.75 -2.65
CA PRO A 12 7.59 -3.95 -4.10
C PRO A 12 6.41 -3.21 -4.74
N SER A 13 5.24 -3.23 -4.09
CA SER A 13 4.05 -2.51 -4.60
C SER A 13 4.26 -1.00 -4.61
N TYR A 14 4.91 -0.45 -3.58
CA TYR A 14 5.26 0.96 -3.55
C TYR A 14 6.28 1.32 -4.65
N TYR A 15 7.34 0.53 -4.81
CA TYR A 15 8.35 0.77 -5.84
C TYR A 15 7.77 0.74 -7.26
N ALA A 16 6.87 -0.21 -7.53
CA ALA A 16 6.15 -0.27 -8.80
C ALA A 16 5.29 0.98 -9.04
N LEU A 17 4.62 1.47 -7.99
CA LEU A 17 3.78 2.66 -8.06
C LEU A 17 4.61 3.93 -8.31
N GLU A 18 5.76 4.09 -7.62
CA GLU A 18 6.71 5.18 -7.81
C GLU A 18 7.15 5.31 -9.27
N ARG A 19 7.39 4.17 -9.95
CA ARG A 19 7.74 4.13 -11.37
C ARG A 19 6.56 4.38 -12.30
N LEU A 20 5.35 3.98 -11.91
CA LEU A 20 4.15 4.07 -12.73
C LEU A 20 3.54 5.47 -12.75
N LEU A 21 3.45 6.15 -11.59
CA LEU A 21 2.77 7.44 -11.47
C LEU A 21 3.29 8.52 -12.44
N PRO A 22 4.61 8.68 -12.68
CA PRO A 22 5.12 9.63 -13.66
C PRO A 22 4.62 9.40 -15.09
N LEU A 23 4.27 8.16 -15.44
CA LEU A 23 3.80 7.79 -16.77
C LEU A 23 2.32 8.15 -17.00
N ILE A 24 1.58 8.45 -15.93
CA ILE A 24 0.12 8.66 -15.95
C ILE A 24 -0.30 10.01 -15.34
N GLN A 25 0.59 11.01 -15.32
CA GLN A 25 0.40 12.32 -14.68
C GLN A 25 -0.85 13.10 -15.14
N GLY A 26 -1.35 12.87 -16.36
CA GLY A 26 -2.57 13.50 -16.86
C GLY A 26 -3.88 12.88 -16.35
N GLN A 27 -3.82 11.88 -15.47
CA GLN A 27 -4.98 11.15 -14.96
C GLN A 27 -5.26 11.49 -13.50
N THR A 28 -6.54 11.42 -13.11
CA THR A 28 -6.91 11.48 -11.69
C THR A 28 -6.73 10.08 -11.10
N VAL A 29 -5.73 9.89 -10.24
CA VAL A 29 -5.38 8.59 -9.65
C VAL A 29 -5.82 8.51 -8.19
N ARG A 30 -6.43 7.39 -7.81
CA ARG A 30 -6.70 7.02 -6.41
C ARG A 30 -6.11 5.64 -6.12
N VAL A 31 -5.38 5.51 -5.02
CA VAL A 31 -4.72 4.26 -4.64
C VAL A 31 -5.43 3.63 -3.46
N LEU A 32 -5.79 2.36 -3.60
CA LEU A 32 -6.37 1.50 -2.58
C LEU A 32 -5.31 0.50 -2.11
N GLN A 33 -4.99 0.50 -0.82
CA GLN A 33 -4.00 -0.42 -0.26
C GLN A 33 -4.64 -1.52 0.60
N THR A 34 -4.23 -2.76 0.35
CA THR A 34 -4.71 -3.96 1.04
C THR A 34 -3.60 -4.64 1.83
N ALA A 35 -3.96 -5.27 2.96
CA ALA A 35 -3.04 -6.19 3.62
C ALA A 35 -2.84 -7.41 2.73
N GLN A 36 -1.60 -7.90 2.62
CA GLN A 36 -1.27 -9.10 1.84
C GLN A 36 -2.20 -10.28 2.20
N VAL A 37 -2.53 -11.08 1.19
CA VAL A 37 -3.26 -12.34 1.34
C VAL A 37 -2.51 -13.22 2.36
N GLY A 38 -3.11 -13.47 3.54
CA GLY A 38 -2.50 -14.34 4.56
C GLY A 38 -2.70 -13.99 6.04
N ALA A 39 -3.36 -12.89 6.41
CA ALA A 39 -3.65 -12.61 7.82
C ALA A 39 -4.87 -13.41 8.34
N PRO A 40 -4.89 -14.02 9.55
CA PRO A 40 -3.87 -14.26 10.56
C PRO A 40 -3.60 -15.78 10.68
N ARG A 41 -3.26 -16.47 9.59
CA ARG A 41 -2.77 -17.85 9.71
C ARG A 41 -1.29 -17.79 10.11
N ALA A 42 -0.77 -18.83 10.75
CA ALA A 42 0.63 -18.91 11.15
C ALA A 42 1.53 -18.75 9.92
N VAL A 43 1.89 -17.50 9.63
CA VAL A 43 2.79 -17.16 8.53
C VAL A 43 4.15 -17.77 8.89
N PRO A 44 4.74 -18.61 8.03
CA PRO A 44 6.08 -19.15 8.25
C PRO A 44 7.05 -18.05 8.71
N ARG A 45 7.93 -18.35 9.68
CA ARG A 45 8.85 -17.36 10.26
C ARG A 45 9.63 -16.57 9.21
N ALA A 46 10.02 -17.21 8.11
CA ALA A 46 10.69 -16.57 6.99
C ALA A 46 9.84 -15.47 6.33
N LEU A 47 8.57 -15.75 6.06
CA LEU A 47 7.64 -14.78 5.47
C LEU A 47 7.31 -13.64 6.43
N LYS A 48 7.20 -13.92 7.75
CA LYS A 48 7.06 -12.85 8.76
C LYS A 48 8.30 -11.94 8.78
N ARG A 49 9.50 -12.52 8.74
CA ARG A 49 10.76 -11.75 8.68
C ARG A 49 10.85 -10.93 7.41
N LEU A 50 10.44 -11.48 6.27
CA LEU A 50 10.39 -10.76 5.00
C LEU A 50 9.44 -9.56 5.08
N ALA A 51 8.21 -9.76 5.56
CA ALA A 51 7.26 -8.67 5.73
C ALA A 51 7.77 -7.57 6.68
N SER A 52 8.40 -7.95 7.80
CA SER A 52 9.04 -6.98 8.70
C SER A 52 10.21 -6.25 8.04
N HIS A 53 11.00 -6.93 7.20
CA HIS A 53 12.08 -6.34 6.45
C HIS A 53 11.57 -5.35 5.39
N GLU A 54 10.59 -5.73 4.58
CA GLU A 54 9.96 -4.86 3.59
C GLU A 54 9.32 -3.63 4.23
N GLN A 55 8.66 -3.80 5.37
CA GLN A 55 8.11 -2.67 6.13
C GLN A 55 9.22 -1.75 6.66
N SER A 56 10.34 -2.30 7.13
CA SER A 56 11.49 -1.50 7.55
C SER A 56 12.14 -0.73 6.40
N LEU A 57 12.23 -1.33 5.20
CA LEU A 57 12.73 -0.65 4.00
C LEU A 57 11.80 0.50 3.61
N LEU A 58 10.49 0.26 3.62
CA LEU A 58 9.48 1.28 3.33
C LEU A 58 9.57 2.44 4.32
N GLN A 59 9.66 2.16 5.62
CA GLN A 59 9.82 3.19 6.65
C GLN A 59 11.10 4.01 6.44
N ALA A 60 12.22 3.35 6.12
CA ALA A 60 13.49 4.03 5.87
C ALA A 60 13.41 4.96 4.65
N GLN A 61 12.76 4.53 3.56
CA GLN A 61 12.59 5.36 2.37
C GLN A 61 11.71 6.59 2.66
N LEU A 62 10.65 6.40 3.45
CA LEU A 62 9.77 7.47 3.91
C LEU A 62 10.38 8.35 5.02
N SER A 63 11.63 8.11 5.43
CA SER A 63 12.30 8.80 6.55
C SER A 63 11.50 8.73 7.87
N LEU A 64 10.84 7.60 8.12
CA LEU A 64 10.03 7.35 9.32
C LEU A 64 10.82 6.56 10.38
N PRO A 65 10.51 6.74 11.68
CA PRO A 65 11.10 5.92 12.72
C PRO A 65 10.71 4.43 12.58
N GLY A 66 11.60 3.52 12.98
CA GLY A 66 11.44 2.07 12.80
C GLY A 66 10.24 1.42 13.51
N HIS A 67 9.50 2.19 14.31
CA HIS A 67 8.30 1.79 15.02
C HIS A 67 7.05 2.56 14.55
N ALA A 68 7.14 3.24 13.40
CA ALA A 68 6.01 3.93 12.80
C ALA A 68 4.86 2.94 12.53
N ASP A 69 3.69 3.29 13.03
CA ASP A 69 2.47 2.55 12.79
C ASP A 69 2.00 2.74 11.33
N TRP A 70 1.07 1.88 10.91
CA TRP A 70 0.55 1.95 9.55
C TRP A 70 -0.10 3.31 9.19
N PRO A 71 -0.87 3.96 10.09
CA PRO A 71 -1.37 5.32 9.85
C PRO A 71 -0.28 6.37 9.58
N ALA A 72 0.87 6.32 10.28
CA ALA A 72 2.00 7.20 9.99
C ALA A 72 2.61 6.90 8.61
N ILE A 73 2.82 5.61 8.29
CA ILE A 73 3.33 5.16 6.99
C ILE A 73 2.41 5.62 5.84
N GLN A 74 1.09 5.43 5.99
CA GLN A 74 0.11 5.82 4.98
C GLN A 74 0.11 7.33 4.71
N ARG A 75 0.25 8.16 5.76
CA ARG A 75 0.32 9.62 5.60
C ARG A 75 1.59 10.05 4.86
N ALA A 76 2.74 9.50 5.23
CA ALA A 76 4.00 9.78 4.56
C ALA A 76 3.94 9.37 3.07
N LEU A 77 3.38 8.20 2.78
CA LEU A 77 3.20 7.72 1.41
C LEU A 77 2.34 8.66 0.56
N ALA A 78 1.21 9.12 1.11
CA ALA A 78 0.33 10.04 0.39
C ALA A 78 1.01 11.39 0.10
N GLN A 79 1.85 11.86 1.03
CA GLN A 79 2.61 13.10 0.87
C GLN A 79 3.70 12.96 -0.19
N GLU A 80 4.51 11.89 -0.13
CA GLU A 80 5.61 11.67 -1.05
C GLU A 80 5.14 11.44 -2.50
N LEU A 81 4.06 10.67 -2.66
CA LEU A 81 3.53 10.34 -3.98
C LEU A 81 2.59 11.41 -4.55
N GLY A 82 2.16 12.38 -3.74
CA GLY A 82 1.21 13.43 -4.16
C GLY A 82 -0.17 12.91 -4.57
N VAL A 83 -0.56 11.71 -4.14
CA VAL A 83 -1.85 11.07 -4.49
C VAL A 83 -2.60 10.60 -3.25
N PRO A 84 -3.95 10.65 -3.26
CA PRO A 84 -4.75 10.16 -2.15
C PRO A 84 -4.64 8.64 -2.01
N ILE A 85 -4.31 8.18 -0.80
CA ILE A 85 -4.22 6.76 -0.43
C ILE A 85 -5.34 6.40 0.53
N THR A 86 -6.16 5.42 0.16
CA THR A 86 -7.22 4.87 1.01
C THR A 86 -6.88 3.43 1.38
N THR A 87 -6.87 3.14 2.68
CA THR A 87 -6.77 1.77 3.17
C THR A 87 -8.11 1.05 2.97
N VAL A 88 -8.09 -0.13 2.34
CA VAL A 88 -9.29 -0.98 2.23
C VAL A 88 -9.06 -2.28 3.00
N THR A 89 -9.94 -2.55 3.95
CA THR A 89 -10.00 -3.81 4.71
C THR A 89 -10.96 -4.77 4.01
N GLY A 90 -10.64 -6.07 4.02
CA GLY A 90 -11.57 -7.09 3.53
C GLY A 90 -11.78 -7.15 2.01
N VAL A 91 -10.89 -6.56 1.19
CA VAL A 91 -10.97 -6.68 -0.29
C VAL A 91 -11.05 -8.13 -0.74
N ASN A 92 -10.32 -9.01 -0.07
CA ASN A 92 -10.28 -10.45 -0.34
C ASN A 92 -11.51 -11.22 0.19
N GLN A 93 -12.51 -10.53 0.74
CA GLN A 93 -13.76 -11.10 1.26
C GLN A 93 -14.98 -10.80 0.36
N GLY A 94 -14.77 -10.41 -0.90
CA GLY A 94 -15.84 -10.08 -1.85
C GLY A 94 -16.38 -8.64 -1.77
N LEU A 95 -16.09 -7.91 -0.68
CA LEU A 95 -16.52 -6.52 -0.46
C LEU A 95 -15.72 -5.47 -1.24
N GLY A 96 -14.62 -5.87 -1.88
CA GLY A 96 -13.80 -4.96 -2.67
C GLY A 96 -14.55 -4.35 -3.86
N PHE A 97 -15.47 -5.11 -4.46
CA PHE A 97 -16.20 -4.69 -5.67
C PHE A 97 -17.24 -3.60 -5.38
N GLU A 98 -17.95 -3.68 -4.27
CA GLU A 98 -19.00 -2.72 -3.89
C GLU A 98 -18.43 -1.31 -3.60
N ARG A 99 -17.23 -1.23 -3.01
CA ARG A 99 -16.55 0.07 -2.76
C ARG A 99 -15.90 0.70 -3.98
N MET A 100 -15.74 -0.04 -5.08
CA MET A 100 -15.21 0.52 -6.33
C MET A 100 -16.31 1.21 -7.17
N GLN A 101 -17.59 0.99 -6.85
CA GLN A 101 -18.73 1.58 -7.57
C GLN A 101 -19.27 2.89 -6.95
N SER A 102 -18.82 3.25 -5.74
CA SER A 102 -19.18 4.50 -5.03
C SER A 102 -18.14 5.60 -5.20
#